data_AF-A0AAE1VYP3-F1
#
_entry.id   AF-A0AAE1VYP3-F1
#
_cell.length_a   1.000
_cell.length_b   1.000
_cell.length_c   1.000
_cell.angle_alpha   90.00
_cell.angle_beta   90.00
_cell.angle_gamma   90.00
#
_symmetry.space_group_name_H-M   'P 1'
#
loop_
_entity.id
_entity.type
_entity.pdbx_description
1 polymer ?
#
loop_
_entity_poly.entity_id
_entity_poly.type
_entity_poly.pdbx_seq_one_letter_code
_entity_poly.pdbx_strand_id
1 'polypeptide(L)'
;MKLGLKHLQERARKGSFWWWPYISNLPETYTMPIFFPGEDIKNLQYAPLLYQVNKRCRFLLEFEKLLKHELKNVKPDDHPFGGQDVDSSALGWAMSAVSSRVFRLYGSKRPDGTWSNVPMMLPLIDMCNHSFDSNAEIKKKKEKRAARCTKLPLCAGSGEGPQGSVVVAGREIKKNDPLLLNYGCLSSDLFLLDYGFVIQSNPYDCIELRYDAALVDAASMAAGVSPPNFSSSSPWQQQILLHLNLEGQNADLKHDLEALISLTVEAPLSILTEVSALRTIVALCVIAFGHFPTKIVEDESLLKQNLSPTTEFALQFRIQKKSLIVDFTRDLSKRVKLLLAKESAP
;
A
#
# COMPACT_ATOMS: atom_id res chain seq x y z
N MET A 1 4.11 10.57 9.66
CA MET A 1 3.69 11.25 10.90
C MET A 1 4.07 12.74 10.97
N LYS A 2 5.31 13.16 10.66
CA LYS A 2 5.72 14.59 10.71
C LYS A 2 4.73 15.56 10.02
N LEU A 3 4.36 15.28 8.76
CA LEU A 3 3.39 16.10 8.01
C LEU A 3 1.98 16.05 8.65
N GLY A 4 1.60 14.92 9.25
CA GLY A 4 0.33 14.78 9.98
C GLY A 4 0.28 15.67 11.23
N LEU A 5 1.37 15.75 12.00
CA LEU A 5 1.47 16.67 13.13
C LEU A 5 1.39 18.14 12.68
N LYS A 6 2.07 18.48 11.58
CA LYS A 6 1.95 19.82 11.00
C LYS A 6 0.51 20.12 10.58
N HIS A 7 -0.17 19.14 10.01
CA HIS A 7 -1.56 19.24 9.62
C HIS A 7 -2.49 19.47 10.83
N LEU A 8 -2.31 18.73 11.93
CA LEU A 8 -3.03 18.94 13.19
C LEU A 8 -2.76 20.33 13.79
N GLN A 9 -1.51 20.79 13.75
CA GLN A 9 -1.14 22.13 14.20
C GLN A 9 -1.88 23.22 13.41
N GLU A 10 -1.91 23.14 12.08
CA GLU A 10 -2.64 24.11 11.26
C GLU A 10 -4.16 24.00 11.46
N ARG A 11 -4.69 22.80 11.66
CA ARG A 11 -6.11 22.58 11.98
C ARG A 11 -6.51 23.17 13.33
N ALA A 12 -5.63 23.11 14.33
CA ALA A 12 -5.87 23.68 15.65
C ALA A 12 -5.97 25.22 15.62
N ARG A 13 -5.27 25.86 14.67
CA ARG A 13 -5.33 27.30 14.39
C ARG A 13 -6.57 27.64 13.56
N LYS A 14 -7.76 27.43 14.12
CA LYS A 14 -9.04 27.79 13.47
C LYS A 14 -8.97 29.26 13.01
N GLY A 15 -9.25 29.49 11.73
CA GLY A 15 -9.19 30.83 11.12
C GLY A 15 -7.83 31.24 10.55
N SER A 16 -6.85 30.33 10.47
CA SER A 16 -5.62 30.57 9.68
C SER A 16 -5.97 30.88 8.23
N PHE A 17 -5.74 32.12 7.80
CA PHE A 17 -6.09 32.61 6.45
C PHE A 17 -5.53 31.72 5.32
N TRP A 18 -4.35 31.13 5.55
CA TRP A 18 -3.58 30.46 4.50
C TRP A 18 -4.03 29.03 4.21
N TRP A 19 -4.31 28.22 5.23
CA TRP A 19 -4.57 26.78 5.05
C TRP A 19 -5.99 26.36 5.41
N TRP A 20 -6.73 27.20 6.13
CA TRP A 20 -8.08 26.86 6.57
C TRP A 20 -9.02 26.48 5.41
N PRO A 21 -9.04 27.19 4.25
CA PRO A 21 -9.90 26.80 3.14
C PRO A 21 -9.61 25.40 2.61
N TYR A 22 -8.36 24.94 2.65
CA TYR A 22 -8.01 23.60 2.25
C TYR A 22 -8.38 22.57 3.32
N ILE A 23 -7.97 22.81 4.57
CA ILE A 23 -8.20 21.90 5.69
C ILE A 23 -9.70 21.69 5.93
N SER A 24 -10.54 22.72 5.78
CA SER A 24 -12.00 22.62 5.96
C SER A 24 -12.70 21.84 4.86
N ASN A 25 -12.06 21.62 3.71
CA ASN A 25 -12.61 20.81 2.61
C ASN A 25 -12.13 19.35 2.63
N LEU A 26 -11.26 18.99 3.59
CA LEU A 26 -10.85 17.60 3.75
C LEU A 26 -11.97 16.76 4.40
N PRO A 27 -11.99 15.44 4.14
CA PRO A 27 -12.94 14.54 4.78
C PRO A 27 -12.89 14.61 6.31
N GLU A 28 -14.06 14.67 6.93
CA GLU A 28 -14.18 14.59 8.39
C GLU A 28 -13.83 13.18 8.90
N THR A 29 -14.15 12.15 8.10
CA THR A 29 -13.91 10.74 8.41
C THR A 29 -13.22 10.04 7.24
N TYR A 30 -12.54 8.94 7.53
CA TYR A 30 -11.85 8.09 6.56
C TYR A 30 -12.26 6.63 6.75
N THR A 31 -12.15 5.86 5.68
CA THR A 31 -12.55 4.44 5.61
C THR A 31 -11.34 3.49 5.61
N MET A 32 -10.25 3.89 6.28
CA MET A 32 -9.11 3.00 6.51
C MET A 32 -9.47 1.95 7.58
N PRO A 33 -8.92 0.72 7.52
CA PRO A 33 -9.17 -0.32 8.52
C PRO A 33 -8.87 0.06 9.98
N ILE A 34 -8.01 1.05 10.23
CA ILE A 34 -7.73 1.54 11.60
C ILE A 34 -8.96 2.18 12.27
N PHE A 35 -9.98 2.55 11.49
CA PHE A 35 -11.26 3.09 11.96
C PHE A 35 -12.40 2.07 11.91
N PHE A 36 -12.14 0.84 11.46
CA PHE A 36 -13.18 -0.17 11.34
C PHE A 36 -13.62 -0.64 12.73
N PRO A 37 -14.92 -0.95 12.90
CA PRO A 37 -15.38 -1.73 14.05
C PRO A 37 -14.60 -3.04 14.18
N GLY A 38 -14.43 -3.53 15.41
CA GLY A 38 -13.65 -4.74 15.67
C GLY A 38 -14.16 -5.99 14.94
N GLU A 39 -15.46 -6.06 14.67
CA GLU A 39 -16.08 -7.11 13.86
C GLU A 39 -15.70 -7.02 12.37
N ASP A 40 -15.66 -5.81 11.81
CA ASP A 40 -15.27 -5.58 10.42
C ASP A 40 -13.77 -5.82 10.20
N ILE A 41 -12.94 -5.48 11.19
CA ILE A 41 -11.52 -5.86 11.16
C ILE A 41 -11.41 -7.39 11.07
N LYS A 42 -12.14 -8.14 11.90
CA LYS A 42 -12.13 -9.61 11.83
C LYS A 42 -12.65 -10.13 10.49
N ASN A 43 -13.59 -9.43 9.87
CA ASN A 43 -14.13 -9.78 8.56
C ASN A 43 -13.12 -9.67 7.41
N LEU A 44 -12.00 -8.95 7.57
CA LEU A 44 -10.94 -8.91 6.54
C LEU A 44 -10.32 -10.29 6.29
N GLN A 45 -10.24 -11.14 7.33
CA GLN A 45 -9.79 -12.55 7.26
C GLN A 45 -8.44 -12.77 6.54
N TYR A 46 -7.60 -11.75 6.46
CA TYR A 46 -6.32 -11.80 5.76
C TYR A 46 -5.17 -11.38 6.69
N ALA A 47 -4.40 -12.35 7.15
CA ALA A 47 -3.40 -12.16 8.19
C ALA A 47 -2.35 -11.07 7.90
N PRO A 48 -1.80 -10.95 6.67
CA PRO A 48 -0.83 -9.90 6.35
C PRO A 48 -1.38 -8.48 6.55
N LEU A 49 -2.60 -8.22 6.04
CA LEU A 49 -3.27 -6.93 6.22
C LEU A 49 -3.59 -6.68 7.70
N LEU A 50 -4.14 -7.66 8.40
CA LEU A 50 -4.46 -7.55 9.83
C LEU A 50 -3.24 -7.21 10.68
N TYR A 51 -2.09 -7.81 10.38
CA TYR A 51 -0.83 -7.47 11.04
C TYR A 51 -0.46 -5.99 10.83
N GLN A 52 -0.60 -5.45 9.61
CA GLN A 52 -0.33 -4.04 9.33
C GLN A 52 -1.29 -3.10 10.07
N VAL A 53 -2.59 -3.42 10.10
CA VAL A 53 -3.59 -2.65 10.86
C VAL A 53 -3.21 -2.61 12.34
N ASN A 54 -2.97 -3.77 12.95
CA ASN A 54 -2.57 -3.87 14.36
C ASN A 54 -1.25 -3.15 14.65
N LYS A 55 -0.30 -3.17 13.72
CA LYS A 55 0.97 -2.43 13.84
C LYS A 55 0.72 -0.92 13.83
N ARG A 56 -0.14 -0.41 12.95
CA ARG A 56 -0.51 1.01 12.89
C ARG A 56 -1.26 1.46 14.15
N CYS A 57 -2.24 0.70 14.62
CA CYS A 57 -2.98 1.03 15.85
C CYS A 57 -2.05 1.09 17.06
N ARG A 58 -1.15 0.10 17.22
CA ARG A 58 -0.14 0.12 18.30
C ARG A 58 0.79 1.32 18.19
N PHE A 59 1.27 1.63 16.98
CA PHE A 59 2.11 2.80 16.77
C PHE A 59 1.39 4.09 17.20
N LEU A 60 0.13 4.28 16.83
CA LEU A 60 -0.64 5.48 17.19
C LEU A 60 -0.82 5.61 18.71
N LEU A 61 -1.14 4.51 19.40
CA LEU A 61 -1.29 4.49 20.86
C LEU A 61 0.03 4.80 21.60
N GLU A 62 1.14 4.21 21.16
CA GLU A 62 2.44 4.49 21.76
C GLU A 62 2.90 5.92 21.44
N PHE A 63 2.62 6.40 20.21
CA PHE A 63 2.98 7.76 19.81
C PHE A 63 2.16 8.82 20.56
N GLU A 64 0.89 8.56 20.86
CA GLU A 64 0.07 9.41 21.73
C GLU A 64 0.73 9.58 23.11
N LYS A 65 1.20 8.50 23.74
CA LYS A 65 1.87 8.56 25.05
C LYS A 65 3.13 9.42 25.00
N LEU A 66 3.95 9.23 23.97
CA LEU A 66 5.16 10.03 23.75
C LEU A 66 4.80 11.50 23.57
N LEU A 67 3.80 11.81 22.74
CA LEU A 67 3.36 13.18 22.48
C LEU A 67 2.85 13.84 23.77
N LYS A 68 2.00 13.15 24.55
CA LYS A 68 1.49 13.65 25.83
C LYS A 68 2.61 13.89 26.85
N HIS A 69 3.64 13.06 26.85
CA HIS A 69 4.82 13.26 27.70
C HIS A 69 5.58 14.53 27.33
N GLU A 70 5.90 14.72 26.05
CA GLU A 70 6.62 15.89 25.54
C GLU A 70 5.84 17.20 25.76
N LEU A 71 4.51 17.16 25.67
CA LEU A 71 3.66 18.34 25.81
C LEU A 71 3.28 18.69 27.26
N LYS A 72 3.54 17.80 28.23
CA LYS A 72 3.04 17.91 29.62
C LYS A 72 3.35 19.24 30.29
N ASN A 73 4.53 19.81 30.01
CA ASN A 73 5.02 21.04 30.66
C ASN A 73 5.11 22.23 29.69
N VAL A 74 4.54 22.10 28.49
CA VAL A 74 4.54 23.20 27.51
C VAL A 74 3.49 24.22 27.93
N LYS A 75 3.87 25.50 27.97
CA LYS A 75 2.95 26.59 28.31
C LYS A 75 1.82 26.68 27.27
N PRO A 76 0.60 27.12 27.65
CA PRO A 76 -0.51 27.25 26.71
C PRO A 76 -0.19 28.06 25.45
N ASP A 77 0.54 29.18 25.59
CA ASP A 77 0.93 30.05 24.48
C ASP A 77 1.94 29.41 23.53
N ASP A 78 2.76 28.49 24.06
CA ASP A 78 3.77 27.73 23.30
C ASP A 78 3.23 26.37 22.82
N HIS A 79 1.99 26.01 23.18
CA HIS A 79 1.43 24.70 22.87
C HIS A 79 1.20 24.56 21.36
N PRO A 80 1.84 23.59 20.67
CA PRO A 80 1.82 23.52 19.21
C PRO A 80 0.43 23.28 18.62
N PHE A 81 -0.50 22.79 19.43
CA PHE A 81 -1.91 22.55 19.08
C PHE A 81 -2.89 23.49 19.81
N GLY A 82 -2.40 24.61 20.35
CA GLY A 82 -3.25 25.60 21.04
C GLY A 82 -4.05 25.04 22.22
N GLY A 83 -3.41 24.20 23.04
CA GLY A 83 -4.02 23.52 24.18
C GLY A 83 -4.99 22.38 23.86
N GLN A 84 -5.24 22.04 22.59
CA GLN A 84 -6.10 20.91 22.22
C GLN A 84 -5.41 19.58 22.52
N ASP A 85 -6.16 18.61 23.06
CA ASP A 85 -5.67 17.24 23.24
C ASP A 85 -5.51 16.57 21.87
N VAL A 86 -4.41 15.83 21.71
CA VAL A 86 -4.09 15.07 20.51
C VAL A 86 -4.00 13.62 20.90
N ASP A 87 -5.13 12.94 20.81
CA ASP A 87 -5.27 11.52 21.07
C ASP A 87 -4.93 10.66 19.84
N SER A 88 -4.94 9.35 20.02
CA SER A 88 -4.75 8.37 18.94
C SER A 88 -5.77 8.50 17.81
N SER A 89 -6.99 9.00 18.08
CA SER A 89 -8.00 9.27 17.05
C SER A 89 -7.58 10.44 16.16
N ALA A 90 -7.17 11.57 16.74
CA ALA A 90 -6.64 12.72 16.02
C ALA A 90 -5.39 12.38 15.21
N LEU A 91 -4.48 11.59 15.80
CA LEU A 91 -3.28 11.09 15.12
C LEU A 91 -3.63 10.15 13.96
N GLY A 92 -4.60 9.26 14.16
CA GLY A 92 -5.12 8.38 13.11
C GLY A 92 -5.72 9.19 11.96
N TRP A 93 -6.58 10.16 12.27
CA TRP A 93 -7.18 11.04 11.27
C TRP A 93 -6.11 11.78 10.47
N ALA A 94 -5.12 12.37 11.13
CA ALA A 94 -4.04 13.09 10.44
C ALA A 94 -3.14 12.17 9.61
N MET A 95 -2.89 10.95 10.09
CA MET A 95 -2.17 9.93 9.32
C MET A 95 -2.93 9.59 8.04
N SER A 96 -4.23 9.34 8.12
CA SER A 96 -5.08 8.99 6.98
C SER A 96 -5.28 10.15 6.01
N ALA A 97 -5.46 11.37 6.51
CA ALA A 97 -5.51 12.57 5.68
C ALA A 97 -4.24 12.70 4.84
N VAL A 98 -3.07 12.53 5.48
CA VAL A 98 -1.78 12.62 4.78
C VAL A 98 -1.55 11.43 3.85
N SER A 99 -1.74 10.19 4.30
CA SER A 99 -1.43 9.00 3.48
C SER A 99 -2.25 8.95 2.19
N SER A 100 -3.51 9.37 2.26
CA SER A 100 -4.43 9.32 1.11
C SER A 100 -4.22 10.44 0.08
N ARG A 101 -3.42 11.47 0.39
CA ARG A 101 -3.34 12.72 -0.39
C ARG A 101 -1.92 13.24 -0.65
N VAL A 102 -0.90 12.57 -0.11
CA VAL A 102 0.48 13.04 -0.20
C VAL A 102 1.13 12.67 -1.54
N PHE A 103 1.74 13.65 -2.17
CA PHE A 103 2.59 13.49 -3.35
C PHE A 103 4.06 13.55 -2.96
N ARG A 104 4.89 12.72 -3.60
CA ARG A 104 6.36 12.82 -3.48
C ARG A 104 6.88 13.69 -4.62
N LEU A 105 7.23 14.93 -4.31
CA LEU A 105 7.83 15.86 -5.27
C LEU A 105 9.33 16.03 -5.01
N TYR A 106 10.05 16.55 -6.01
CA TYR A 106 11.46 16.90 -5.82
C TYR A 106 11.55 18.18 -4.98
N GLY A 107 12.28 18.12 -3.88
CA GLY A 107 12.68 19.24 -3.05
C GLY A 107 13.94 19.90 -3.60
N SER A 108 14.88 20.27 -2.72
CA SER A 108 16.16 20.86 -3.13
C SER A 108 17.08 19.84 -3.80
N LYS A 109 17.86 20.32 -4.77
CA LYS A 109 18.96 19.56 -5.37
C LYS A 109 20.07 19.41 -4.34
N ARG A 110 20.49 18.18 -4.08
CA ARG A 110 21.60 17.84 -3.20
C ARG A 110 22.94 18.15 -3.90
N PRO A 111 24.03 18.32 -3.14
CA PRO A 111 25.37 18.58 -3.70
C PRO A 111 25.85 17.49 -4.70
N ASP A 112 25.39 16.25 -4.52
CA ASP A 112 25.69 15.10 -5.39
C ASP A 112 24.92 15.09 -6.73
N GLY A 113 24.12 16.13 -6.99
CA GLY A 113 23.31 16.25 -8.20
C GLY A 113 21.94 15.58 -8.13
N THR A 114 21.66 14.78 -7.10
CA THR A 114 20.35 14.14 -6.88
C THR A 114 19.34 15.10 -6.29
N TRP A 115 18.05 14.82 -6.45
CA TRP A 115 16.99 15.64 -5.86
C TRP A 115 16.48 14.98 -4.58
N SER A 116 16.32 15.76 -3.51
CA SER A 116 15.60 15.27 -2.33
C SER A 116 14.13 15.02 -2.68
N ASN A 117 13.51 14.00 -2.09
CA ASN A 117 12.06 13.81 -2.21
C ASN A 117 11.37 14.40 -0.98
N VAL A 118 10.41 15.31 -1.21
CA VAL A 118 9.65 15.97 -0.15
C VAL A 118 8.18 15.56 -0.26
N PRO A 119 7.59 14.97 0.79
CA PRO A 119 6.16 14.69 0.84
C PRO A 119 5.37 16.00 0.98
N MET A 120 4.42 16.24 0.08
CA MET A 120 3.54 17.42 0.10
C MET A 120 2.09 17.04 -0.17
N MET A 121 1.15 17.70 0.51
CA MET A 121 -0.25 17.71 0.10
C MET A 121 -0.45 18.86 -0.89
N LEU A 122 -1.22 18.63 -1.94
CA LEU A 122 -1.40 19.59 -3.03
C LEU A 122 -2.88 19.96 -3.11
N PRO A 123 -3.30 21.05 -2.44
CA PRO A 123 -4.69 21.49 -2.45
C PRO A 123 -5.26 21.56 -3.86
N LEU A 124 -6.52 21.17 -4.02
CA LEU A 124 -7.25 20.98 -5.28
C LEU A 124 -6.79 19.77 -6.11
N ILE A 125 -5.48 19.58 -6.28
CA ILE A 125 -4.94 18.44 -7.05
C ILE A 125 -5.27 17.13 -6.35
N ASP A 126 -5.12 17.09 -5.02
CA ASP A 126 -5.43 15.92 -4.18
C ASP A 126 -6.92 15.59 -4.04
N MET A 127 -7.80 16.31 -4.73
CA MET A 127 -9.23 15.99 -4.84
C MET A 127 -9.54 15.10 -6.06
N CYS A 128 -8.58 14.88 -6.96
CA CYS A 128 -8.76 14.03 -8.13
C CYS A 128 -8.68 12.56 -7.72
N ASN A 129 -9.69 11.77 -8.06
CA ASN A 129 -9.75 10.35 -7.70
C ASN A 129 -8.81 9.47 -8.55
N HIS A 130 -8.59 8.25 -8.07
CA HIS A 130 -7.80 7.22 -8.74
C HIS A 130 -8.51 6.62 -9.97
N SER A 131 -7.74 6.35 -11.03
CA SER A 131 -8.07 5.37 -12.08
C SER A 131 -6.77 4.84 -12.70
N PHE A 132 -6.73 3.54 -13.03
CA PHE A 132 -5.64 2.98 -13.83
C PHE A 132 -5.67 3.50 -15.27
N ASP A 133 -6.86 3.79 -15.81
CA ASP A 133 -7.05 4.52 -17.06
C ASP A 133 -7.26 6.01 -16.77
N SER A 134 -6.23 6.66 -16.23
CA SER A 134 -6.30 8.08 -15.87
C SER A 134 -6.37 8.98 -17.09
N ASN A 135 -7.17 10.04 -17.03
CA ASN A 135 -7.30 11.03 -18.09
C ASN A 135 -6.43 12.29 -17.88
N ALA A 136 -5.73 12.36 -16.74
CA ALA A 136 -4.80 13.42 -16.42
C ALA A 136 -3.56 12.92 -15.68
N GLU A 137 -2.50 13.71 -15.74
CA GLU A 137 -1.22 13.42 -15.10
C GLU A 137 -0.62 14.68 -14.48
N ILE A 138 0.17 14.50 -13.42
CA ILE A 138 0.89 15.59 -12.77
C ILE A 138 2.23 15.78 -13.47
N LYS A 139 2.43 16.94 -14.10
CA LYS A 139 3.71 17.34 -14.68
C LYS A 139 4.39 18.39 -13.83
N LYS A 140 5.73 18.35 -13.86
CA LYS A 140 6.56 19.40 -13.29
C LYS A 140 6.75 20.48 -14.34
N LYS A 141 6.54 21.74 -13.96
CA LYS A 141 6.90 22.86 -14.83
C LYS A 141 8.42 22.98 -14.87
N LYS A 142 9.05 22.61 -15.99
CA LYS A 142 10.43 23.01 -16.27
C LYS A 142 10.43 24.52 -16.46
N GLU A 143 11.24 25.26 -15.71
CA GLU A 143 11.45 26.68 -15.98
C GLU A 143 12.08 26.85 -17.36
N LYS A 144 11.26 27.16 -18.37
CA LYS A 144 11.72 28.03 -19.45
C LYS A 144 11.63 29.44 -18.89
N ARG A 145 12.79 30.07 -18.69
CA ARG A 145 13.01 31.48 -18.33
C ARG A 145 11.75 32.33 -18.54
N ALA A 146 11.19 32.83 -17.45
CA ALA A 146 9.91 33.52 -17.39
C ALA A 146 9.77 34.62 -18.46
N ALA A 147 9.00 34.34 -19.52
CA ALA A 147 8.30 35.40 -20.23
C ALA A 147 7.02 35.70 -19.43
N ARG A 148 7.10 36.78 -18.64
CA ARG A 148 6.03 37.58 -18.04
C ARG A 148 4.63 36.94 -18.10
N CYS A 149 4.26 36.22 -17.03
CA CYS A 149 2.85 36.16 -16.61
C CYS A 149 2.75 36.84 -15.25
N THR A 150 2.73 38.17 -15.30
CA THR A 150 2.39 39.03 -14.17
C THR A 150 0.90 38.87 -13.88
N LYS A 151 0.55 38.12 -12.81
CA LYS A 151 -0.59 38.33 -11.88
C LYS A 151 -0.95 37.02 -11.16
N LEU A 152 -0.14 36.65 -10.17
CA LEU A 152 -0.54 35.84 -9.00
C LEU A 152 0.59 36.00 -7.96
N PRO A 153 0.42 36.83 -6.92
CA PRO A 153 1.44 37.05 -5.89
C PRO A 153 1.24 35.99 -4.79
N LEU A 154 1.64 34.75 -5.04
CA LEU A 154 1.88 33.81 -3.96
C LEU A 154 3.23 33.14 -4.22
N CYS A 155 4.10 33.19 -3.21
CA CYS A 155 5.54 32.85 -3.23
C CYS A 155 6.48 34.00 -3.63
N ALA A 156 6.34 35.16 -2.98
CA ALA A 156 7.46 36.10 -2.82
C ALA A 156 8.24 35.70 -1.56
N GLY A 157 9.24 34.84 -1.71
CA GLY A 157 10.14 34.44 -0.63
C GLY A 157 11.18 33.47 -1.14
N SER A 158 12.40 33.97 -1.40
CA SER A 158 13.59 33.26 -1.92
C SER A 158 13.40 32.47 -3.22
N GLY A 159 14.20 32.78 -4.24
CA GLY A 159 14.12 32.22 -5.60
C GLY A 159 14.44 30.72 -5.78
N GLU A 160 14.09 29.87 -4.81
CA GLU A 160 14.21 28.41 -4.87
C GLU A 160 12.95 27.72 -4.30
N GLY A 161 11.76 28.24 -4.64
CA GLY A 161 10.51 27.56 -4.32
C GLY A 161 10.40 26.22 -5.06
N PRO A 162 9.74 25.19 -4.48
CA PRO A 162 9.52 23.93 -5.16
C PRO A 162 8.81 24.17 -6.50
N GLN A 163 9.37 23.60 -7.58
CA GLN A 163 8.84 23.73 -8.93
C GLN A 163 7.33 23.45 -8.93
N GLY A 164 6.54 24.40 -9.42
CA GLY A 164 5.08 24.27 -9.46
C GLY A 164 4.67 22.98 -10.19
N SER A 165 3.90 22.15 -9.51
CA SER A 165 3.26 20.97 -10.12
C SER A 165 1.98 21.42 -10.82
N VAL A 166 1.78 20.94 -12.05
CA VAL A 166 0.59 21.22 -12.84
C VAL A 166 -0.10 19.92 -13.20
N VAL A 167 -1.42 19.90 -13.17
CA VAL A 167 -2.20 18.79 -13.71
C VAL A 167 -2.44 19.07 -15.18
N VAL A 168 -2.09 18.11 -16.03
CA VAL A 168 -2.25 18.19 -17.48
C VAL A 168 -3.19 17.08 -17.91
N ALA A 169 -4.22 17.44 -18.66
CA ALA A 169 -5.09 16.45 -19.30
C ALA A 169 -4.26 15.65 -20.32
N GLY A 170 -4.29 14.33 -20.20
CA GLY A 170 -3.64 13.41 -21.15
C GLY A 170 -4.49 13.15 -22.40
N ARG A 171 -5.78 13.48 -22.34
CA ARG A 171 -6.77 13.35 -23.42
C ARG A 171 -7.87 14.40 -23.27
N GLU A 172 -8.73 14.52 -24.28
CA GLU A 172 -9.94 15.34 -24.16
C GLU A 172 -10.84 14.81 -23.04
N ILE A 173 -11.30 15.70 -22.15
CA ILE A 173 -12.18 15.38 -21.02
C ILE A 173 -13.49 16.14 -21.27
N LYS A 174 -14.62 15.44 -21.35
CA LYS A 174 -15.90 16.09 -21.63
C LYS A 174 -16.37 16.87 -20.41
N LYS A 175 -17.24 17.84 -20.65
CA LYS A 175 -17.92 18.55 -19.56
C LYS A 175 -18.62 17.54 -18.66
N ASN A 176 -18.42 17.69 -17.35
CA ASN A 176 -18.94 16.82 -16.27
C ASN A 176 -18.27 15.44 -16.14
N ASP A 177 -17.32 15.07 -17.01
CA ASP A 177 -16.50 13.88 -16.77
C ASP A 177 -15.53 14.15 -15.62
N PRO A 178 -15.30 13.17 -14.72
CA PRO A 178 -14.37 13.34 -13.61
C PRO A 178 -12.93 13.49 -14.12
N LEU A 179 -12.17 14.37 -13.45
CA LEU A 179 -10.73 14.44 -13.60
C LEU A 179 -10.10 13.32 -12.75
N LEU A 180 -9.40 12.40 -13.40
CA LEU A 180 -8.88 11.18 -12.79
C LEU A 180 -7.36 11.12 -12.94
N LEU A 181 -6.69 10.84 -11.83
CA LEU A 181 -5.24 10.61 -11.76
C LEU A 181 -4.96 9.13 -11.53
N ASN A 182 -3.77 8.68 -11.91
CA ASN A 182 -3.28 7.37 -11.47
C ASN A 182 -2.41 7.58 -10.23
N TYR A 183 -2.85 7.01 -9.10
CA TYR A 183 -2.11 7.08 -7.82
C TYR A 183 -0.87 6.17 -7.79
N GLY A 184 -0.75 5.27 -8.76
CA GLY A 184 0.31 4.29 -8.90
C GLY A 184 -0.24 2.87 -9.06
N CYS A 185 0.64 1.98 -9.48
CA CYS A 185 0.42 0.54 -9.56
C CYS A 185 0.55 -0.08 -8.16
N LEU A 186 -0.48 0.09 -7.33
CA LEU A 186 -0.47 -0.35 -5.93
C LEU A 186 -1.31 -1.61 -5.73
N SER A 187 -0.94 -2.42 -4.73
CA SER A 187 -1.76 -3.57 -4.33
C SER A 187 -3.04 -3.12 -3.63
N SER A 188 -4.03 -4.01 -3.57
CA SER A 188 -5.29 -3.75 -2.87
C SER A 188 -5.06 -3.55 -1.37
N ASP A 189 -4.01 -4.12 -0.78
CA ASP A 189 -3.60 -3.86 0.60
C ASP A 189 -3.24 -2.39 0.81
N LEU A 190 -2.47 -1.81 -0.10
CA LEU A 190 -2.05 -0.41 -0.01
C LEU A 190 -3.22 0.53 -0.29
N PHE A 191 -4.07 0.24 -1.28
CA PHE A 191 -5.28 1.03 -1.50
C PHE A 191 -6.18 1.05 -0.26
N LEU A 192 -6.42 -0.10 0.36
CA LEU A 192 -7.26 -0.15 1.55
C LEU A 192 -6.60 0.49 2.77
N LEU A 193 -5.29 0.25 3.00
CA LEU A 193 -4.57 0.77 4.17
C LEU A 193 -4.29 2.28 4.11
N ASP A 194 -3.98 2.81 2.93
CA ASP A 194 -3.48 4.18 2.76
C ASP A 194 -4.47 5.13 2.10
N TYR A 195 -5.46 4.60 1.36
CA TYR A 195 -6.49 5.38 0.66
C TYR A 195 -7.94 5.06 1.09
N GLY A 196 -8.19 3.91 1.70
CA GLY A 196 -9.49 3.58 2.31
C GLY A 196 -10.53 3.05 1.34
N PHE A 197 -10.10 2.44 0.23
CA PHE A 197 -11.01 1.83 -0.73
C PHE A 197 -10.42 0.55 -1.34
N VAL A 198 -11.27 -0.26 -1.96
CA VAL A 198 -10.90 -1.47 -2.69
C VAL A 198 -11.23 -1.26 -4.17
N ILE A 199 -10.31 -1.60 -5.07
CA ILE A 199 -10.55 -1.54 -6.51
C ILE A 199 -11.02 -2.90 -6.99
N GLN A 200 -12.11 -2.94 -7.75
CA GLN A 200 -12.54 -4.17 -8.40
C GLN A 200 -11.54 -4.57 -9.48
N SER A 201 -11.07 -5.82 -9.45
CA SER A 201 -10.16 -6.38 -10.45
C SER A 201 -8.87 -5.57 -10.62
N ASN A 202 -8.21 -5.24 -9.51
CA ASN A 202 -6.91 -4.56 -9.52
C ASN A 202 -5.83 -5.44 -10.20
N PRO A 203 -5.26 -5.02 -11.36
CA PRO A 203 -4.26 -5.81 -12.08
C PRO A 203 -2.89 -5.82 -11.39
N TYR A 204 -2.66 -4.93 -10.43
CA TYR A 204 -1.43 -4.84 -9.64
C TYR A 204 -1.61 -5.41 -8.23
N ASP A 205 -2.67 -6.19 -8.02
CA ASP A 205 -2.87 -6.85 -6.73
C ASP A 205 -1.96 -8.06 -6.59
N CYS A 206 -1.54 -8.30 -5.36
CA CYS A 206 -0.64 -9.40 -5.04
C CYS A 206 -1.09 -10.11 -3.76
N ILE A 207 -0.51 -11.27 -3.49
CA ILE A 207 -0.64 -11.91 -2.20
C ILE A 207 0.74 -12.01 -1.56
N GLU A 208 0.79 -11.71 -0.28
CA GLU A 208 1.99 -11.89 0.54
C GLU A 208 2.06 -13.34 1.00
N LEU A 209 3.06 -14.08 0.51
CA LEU A 209 3.45 -15.37 1.09
C LEU A 209 4.67 -15.16 1.98
N ARG A 210 4.52 -15.52 3.26
CA ARG A 210 5.63 -15.48 4.20
C ARG A 210 6.57 -16.65 3.94
N TYR A 211 7.86 -16.37 3.74
CA TYR A 211 8.88 -17.41 3.82
C TYR A 211 9.01 -17.88 5.27
N ASP A 212 8.63 -19.13 5.51
CA ASP A 212 8.78 -19.84 6.78
C ASP A 212 9.26 -21.25 6.44
N ALA A 213 10.44 -21.62 6.91
CA ALA A 213 11.09 -22.86 6.49
C ALA A 213 10.24 -24.09 6.81
N ALA A 214 9.54 -24.10 7.94
CA ALA A 214 8.64 -25.20 8.32
C ALA A 214 7.39 -25.23 7.42
N LEU A 215 6.85 -24.06 7.06
CA LEU A 215 5.74 -23.95 6.11
C LEU A 215 6.14 -24.42 4.71
N VAL A 216 7.35 -24.06 4.25
CA VAL A 216 7.89 -24.46 2.94
C VAL A 216 8.19 -25.96 2.92
N ASP A 217 8.71 -26.53 4.02
CA ASP A 217 8.88 -27.97 4.16
C ASP A 217 7.52 -28.70 4.11
N ALA A 218 6.53 -28.22 4.87
CA ALA A 218 5.18 -28.77 4.87
C ALA A 218 4.53 -28.72 3.47
N ALA A 219 4.68 -27.59 2.77
CA ALA A 219 4.19 -27.42 1.41
C ALA A 219 4.91 -28.33 0.42
N SER A 220 6.23 -28.48 0.53
CA SER A 220 7.01 -29.37 -0.32
C SER A 220 6.63 -30.84 -0.12
N MET A 221 6.45 -31.27 1.13
CA MET A 221 5.93 -32.61 1.45
C MET A 221 4.54 -32.82 0.87
N ALA A 222 3.62 -31.87 1.06
CA ALA A 222 2.26 -31.94 0.49
C ALA A 222 2.27 -31.97 -1.05
N ALA A 223 3.25 -31.32 -1.66
CA ALA A 223 3.50 -31.29 -3.10
C ALA A 223 4.19 -32.56 -3.64
N GLY A 224 4.61 -33.49 -2.78
CA GLY A 224 5.38 -34.68 -3.17
C GLY A 224 6.80 -34.37 -3.64
N VAL A 225 7.34 -33.21 -3.25
CA VAL A 225 8.73 -32.80 -3.53
C VAL A 225 9.59 -33.28 -2.37
N SER A 226 10.52 -34.22 -2.63
CA SER A 226 11.36 -34.83 -1.59
C SER A 226 12.82 -34.97 -2.02
N PRO A 227 13.78 -34.80 -1.09
CA PRO A 227 13.60 -34.38 0.30
C PRO A 227 13.56 -32.85 0.45
N PRO A 228 12.60 -32.27 1.20
CA PRO A 228 12.66 -30.86 1.58
C PRO A 228 13.56 -30.71 2.82
N ASN A 229 14.59 -29.87 2.71
CA ASN A 229 15.52 -29.54 3.79
C ASN A 229 15.63 -28.02 3.94
N PHE A 230 14.51 -27.30 3.88
CA PHE A 230 14.52 -25.84 4.02
C PHE A 230 14.75 -25.45 5.49
N SER A 231 14.23 -26.23 6.44
CA SER A 231 14.51 -26.05 7.88
C SER A 231 15.93 -26.43 8.31
N SER A 232 16.65 -27.20 7.49
CA SER A 232 18.01 -27.67 7.73
C SER A 232 18.99 -27.13 6.68
N SER A 233 18.83 -25.86 6.31
CA SER A 233 19.64 -25.18 5.29
C SER A 233 21.13 -25.20 5.65
N SER A 234 21.97 -25.55 4.68
CA SER A 234 23.43 -25.49 4.79
C SER A 234 23.96 -24.04 4.91
N PRO A 235 25.21 -23.83 5.39
CA PRO A 235 25.72 -22.47 5.64
C PRO A 235 25.72 -21.55 4.42
N TRP A 236 25.98 -22.06 3.22
CA TRP A 236 25.94 -21.25 1.99
C TRP A 236 24.50 -20.87 1.61
N GLN A 237 23.51 -21.73 1.89
CA GLN A 237 22.10 -21.42 1.68
C GLN A 237 21.64 -20.34 2.65
N GLN A 238 22.03 -20.42 3.92
CA GLN A 238 21.75 -19.37 4.91
C GLN A 238 22.37 -18.03 4.50
N GLN A 239 23.59 -18.04 3.96
CA GLN A 239 24.21 -16.83 3.42
C GLN A 239 23.39 -16.25 2.28
N ILE A 240 22.88 -17.06 1.35
CA ILE A 240 22.01 -16.60 0.27
C ILE A 240 20.69 -16.08 0.82
N LEU A 241 20.04 -16.78 1.75
CA LEU A 241 18.79 -16.34 2.37
C LEU A 241 18.97 -15.01 3.10
N LEU A 242 20.07 -14.81 3.82
CA LEU A 242 20.43 -13.53 4.43
C LEU A 242 20.67 -12.43 3.38
N HIS A 243 21.37 -12.72 2.28
CA HIS A 243 21.58 -11.76 1.18
C HIS A 243 20.28 -11.38 0.47
N LEU A 244 19.37 -12.34 0.31
CA LEU A 244 18.03 -12.15 -0.23
C LEU A 244 17.05 -11.54 0.79
N ASN A 245 17.52 -11.26 2.01
CA ASN A 245 16.73 -10.76 3.13
C ASN A 245 15.52 -11.65 3.48
N LEU A 246 15.64 -12.96 3.24
CA LEU A 246 14.65 -14.01 3.53
C LEU A 246 14.81 -14.63 4.94
N GLU A 247 15.89 -14.29 5.63
CA GLU A 247 16.22 -14.80 6.97
C GLU A 247 16.86 -13.68 7.82
N GLY A 248 16.63 -13.66 9.14
CA GLY A 248 17.17 -12.65 10.08
C GLY A 248 16.14 -11.71 10.73
N GLN A 249 16.59 -10.85 11.66
CA GLN A 249 15.71 -9.96 12.47
C GLN A 249 14.92 -8.93 11.65
N ASN A 250 15.39 -8.58 10.45
CA ASN A 250 14.75 -7.62 9.53
C ASN A 250 14.37 -8.26 8.19
N ALA A 251 14.20 -9.59 8.16
CA ALA A 251 13.87 -10.30 6.93
C ALA A 251 12.59 -9.73 6.30
N ASP A 252 12.67 -9.39 5.03
CA ASP A 252 11.52 -9.08 4.21
C ASP A 252 10.98 -10.38 3.65
N LEU A 253 10.20 -11.07 4.48
CA LEU A 253 9.58 -12.34 4.12
C LEU A 253 8.44 -12.15 3.10
N LYS A 254 8.29 -10.95 2.53
CA LYS A 254 7.21 -10.56 1.65
C LYS A 254 7.70 -10.58 0.22
N HIS A 255 7.18 -11.52 -0.55
CA HIS A 255 7.46 -11.56 -1.98
C HIS A 255 6.17 -11.48 -2.78
N ASP A 256 6.19 -10.60 -3.77
CA ASP A 256 5.13 -10.50 -4.75
C ASP A 256 5.21 -11.71 -5.70
N LEU A 257 4.07 -12.35 -5.89
CA LEU A 257 3.92 -13.48 -6.79
C LEU A 257 3.95 -13.07 -8.26
N GLU A 258 3.75 -11.79 -8.60
CA GLU A 258 3.85 -11.30 -9.97
C GLU A 258 5.25 -11.54 -10.56
N ALA A 259 6.30 -11.42 -9.73
CA ALA A 259 7.68 -11.74 -10.12
C ALA A 259 7.83 -13.22 -10.53
N LEU A 260 7.14 -14.15 -9.86
CA LEU A 260 7.16 -15.58 -10.19
C LEU A 260 6.40 -15.90 -11.49
N ILE A 261 5.31 -15.18 -11.78
CA ILE A 261 4.60 -15.31 -13.07
C ILE A 261 5.49 -14.81 -14.21
N SER A 262 6.26 -13.75 -13.97
CA SER A 262 7.16 -13.14 -14.95
C SER A 262 8.43 -13.94 -15.25
N LEU A 263 8.74 -14.99 -14.48
CA LEU A 263 9.91 -15.84 -14.72
C LEU A 263 9.85 -16.43 -16.13
N THR A 264 10.97 -16.30 -16.85
CA THR A 264 11.17 -16.76 -18.23
C THR A 264 10.69 -18.19 -18.46
N VAL A 265 10.24 -18.48 -19.69
CA VAL A 265 9.75 -19.82 -20.09
C VAL A 265 10.83 -20.90 -19.97
N GLU A 266 12.10 -20.50 -20.00
CA GLU A 266 13.26 -21.38 -19.83
C GLU A 266 13.50 -21.65 -18.34
N ALA A 267 13.54 -22.92 -17.96
CA ALA A 267 13.89 -23.35 -16.63
C ALA A 267 15.39 -23.09 -16.41
N PRO A 268 15.78 -22.19 -15.48
CA PRO A 268 17.15 -21.68 -15.40
C PRO A 268 18.16 -22.72 -14.92
N LEU A 269 17.71 -23.75 -14.21
CA LEU A 269 18.55 -24.84 -13.70
C LEU A 269 18.19 -26.18 -14.35
N SER A 270 16.96 -26.64 -14.12
CA SER A 270 16.40 -27.82 -14.77
C SER A 270 14.87 -27.79 -14.73
N ILE A 271 14.22 -28.51 -15.65
CA ILE A 271 12.76 -28.63 -15.65
C ILE A 271 12.26 -29.28 -14.36
N LEU A 272 12.94 -30.30 -13.83
CA LEU A 272 12.56 -30.97 -12.58
C LEU A 272 12.68 -30.06 -11.35
N THR A 273 13.72 -29.21 -11.30
CA THR A 273 13.89 -28.21 -10.23
C THR A 273 12.77 -27.18 -10.29
N GLU A 274 12.46 -26.66 -11.48
CA GLU A 274 11.40 -25.67 -11.69
C GLU A 274 10.03 -26.26 -11.32
N VAL A 275 9.73 -27.47 -11.78
CA VAL A 275 8.47 -28.17 -11.42
C VAL A 275 8.36 -28.36 -9.92
N SER A 276 9.46 -28.73 -9.25
CA SER A 276 9.47 -28.90 -7.79
C SER A 276 9.17 -27.58 -7.07
N ALA A 277 9.86 -26.50 -7.44
CA ALA A 277 9.62 -25.18 -6.87
C ALA A 277 8.17 -24.71 -7.09
N LEU A 278 7.66 -24.82 -8.32
CA LEU A 278 6.29 -24.42 -8.66
C LEU A 278 5.23 -25.25 -7.90
N ARG A 279 5.44 -26.56 -7.74
CA ARG A 279 4.53 -27.41 -6.95
C ARG A 279 4.55 -27.02 -5.47
N THR A 280 5.72 -26.73 -4.90
CA THR A 280 5.82 -26.21 -3.53
C THR A 280 5.07 -24.89 -3.37
N ILE A 281 5.22 -23.95 -4.33
CA ILE A 281 4.49 -22.67 -4.30
C ILE A 281 2.98 -22.88 -4.43
N VAL A 282 2.53 -23.78 -5.30
CA VAL A 282 1.12 -24.17 -5.42
C VAL A 282 0.58 -24.69 -4.08
N ALA A 283 1.34 -25.56 -3.40
CA ALA A 283 0.95 -26.07 -2.09
C ALA A 283 0.92 -24.96 -1.02
N LEU A 284 1.86 -24.01 -1.04
CA LEU A 284 1.83 -22.83 -0.17
C LEU A 284 0.57 -21.99 -0.39
N CYS A 285 0.17 -21.79 -1.65
CA CYS A 285 -1.06 -21.06 -1.98
C CYS A 285 -2.30 -21.79 -1.46
N VAL A 286 -2.34 -23.12 -1.56
CA VAL A 286 -3.44 -23.93 -1.01
C VAL A 286 -3.50 -23.83 0.52
N ILE A 287 -2.35 -23.87 1.20
CA ILE A 287 -2.29 -23.69 2.67
C ILE A 287 -2.76 -22.29 3.05
N ALA A 288 -2.29 -21.25 2.35
CA ALA A 288 -2.72 -19.87 2.59
C ALA A 288 -4.21 -19.67 2.35
N PHE A 289 -4.78 -20.30 1.31
CA PHE A 289 -6.22 -20.32 1.05
C PHE A 289 -6.99 -20.99 2.19
N GLY A 290 -6.46 -22.07 2.75
CA GLY A 290 -7.06 -22.81 3.87
C GLY A 290 -7.15 -22.01 5.18
N HIS A 291 -6.40 -20.91 5.32
CA HIS A 291 -6.52 -20.01 6.48
C HIS A 291 -7.74 -19.09 6.41
N PHE A 292 -8.40 -18.96 5.25
CA PHE A 292 -9.65 -18.24 5.18
C PHE A 292 -10.78 -19.13 5.74
N PRO A 293 -11.51 -18.68 6.77
CA PRO A 293 -12.57 -19.48 7.39
C PRO A 293 -13.83 -19.59 6.51
N THR A 294 -13.96 -18.77 5.46
CA THR A 294 -15.14 -18.67 4.59
C THR A 294 -14.78 -18.98 3.13
N LYS A 295 -15.75 -19.44 2.36
CA LYS A 295 -15.60 -19.67 0.90
C LYS A 295 -15.97 -18.41 0.10
N ILE A 296 -15.51 -18.35 -1.15
CA ILE A 296 -15.82 -17.22 -2.06
C ILE A 296 -17.34 -17.07 -2.25
N VAL A 297 -18.03 -18.17 -2.55
CA VAL A 297 -19.49 -18.18 -2.80
C VAL A 297 -20.28 -17.73 -1.57
N GLU A 298 -19.83 -18.09 -0.37
CA GLU A 298 -20.44 -17.65 0.88
C GLU A 298 -20.32 -16.13 1.02
N ASP A 299 -19.15 -15.57 0.75
CA ASP A 299 -18.93 -14.12 0.83
C ASP A 299 -19.69 -13.33 -0.23
N GLU A 300 -19.77 -13.84 -1.46
CA GLU A 300 -20.57 -13.24 -2.53
C GLU A 300 -22.06 -13.21 -2.16
N SER A 301 -22.53 -14.20 -1.41
CA SER A 301 -23.90 -14.22 -0.90
C SER A 301 -24.12 -13.16 0.19
N LEU A 302 -23.12 -12.91 1.04
CA LEU A 302 -23.17 -11.86 2.07
C LEU A 302 -23.17 -10.46 1.44
N LEU A 303 -22.40 -10.24 0.37
CA LEU A 303 -22.37 -8.97 -0.36
C LEU A 303 -23.72 -8.55 -0.96
N LYS A 304 -24.67 -9.47 -1.13
CA LYS A 304 -26.02 -9.16 -1.64
C LYS A 304 -26.94 -8.58 -0.56
N GLN A 305 -26.52 -8.59 0.69
CA GLN A 305 -27.28 -8.07 1.82
C GLN A 305 -27.03 -6.57 1.98
N ASN A 306 -27.87 -5.91 2.78
CA ASN A 306 -27.63 -4.51 3.14
C ASN A 306 -26.56 -4.47 4.25
N LEU A 307 -25.36 -4.02 3.89
CA LEU A 307 -24.19 -4.04 4.76
C LEU A 307 -23.71 -2.62 5.07
N SER A 308 -22.94 -2.48 6.16
CA SER A 308 -22.21 -1.24 6.38
C SER A 308 -21.11 -1.07 5.31
N PRO A 309 -20.70 0.17 4.97
CA PRO A 309 -19.63 0.38 3.99
C PRO A 309 -18.31 -0.29 4.38
N THR A 310 -17.98 -0.35 5.68
CA THR A 310 -16.76 -0.98 6.19
C THR A 310 -16.82 -2.50 6.09
N THR A 311 -17.99 -3.09 6.35
CA THR A 311 -18.23 -4.52 6.11
C THR A 311 -18.13 -4.86 4.62
N GLU A 312 -18.70 -4.03 3.75
CA GLU A 312 -18.62 -4.21 2.31
C GLU A 312 -17.17 -4.20 1.81
N PHE A 313 -16.35 -3.21 2.24
CA PHE A 313 -14.93 -3.19 1.90
C PHE A 313 -14.19 -4.43 2.39
N ALA A 314 -14.47 -4.90 3.61
CA ALA A 314 -13.83 -6.09 4.14
C ALA A 314 -14.17 -7.35 3.33
N LEU A 315 -15.43 -7.50 2.90
CA LEU A 315 -15.88 -8.60 2.05
C LEU A 315 -15.28 -8.53 0.65
N GLN A 316 -15.36 -7.37 -0.01
CA GLN A 316 -14.79 -7.18 -1.34
C GLN A 316 -13.29 -7.49 -1.34
N PHE A 317 -12.55 -6.97 -0.35
CA PHE A 317 -11.13 -7.23 -0.20
C PHE A 317 -10.83 -8.73 -0.08
N ARG A 318 -11.50 -9.44 0.85
CA ARG A 318 -11.20 -10.85 1.09
C ARG A 318 -11.61 -11.77 -0.07
N ILE A 319 -12.71 -11.44 -0.77
CA ILE A 319 -13.11 -12.15 -2.00
C ILE A 319 -12.03 -12.02 -3.06
N GLN A 320 -11.52 -10.80 -3.27
CA GLN A 320 -10.47 -10.56 -4.25
C GLN A 320 -9.19 -11.32 -3.90
N LYS A 321 -8.76 -11.31 -2.64
CA LYS A 321 -7.60 -12.09 -2.20
C LYS A 321 -7.78 -13.58 -2.44
N LYS A 322 -8.94 -14.14 -2.09
CA LYS A 322 -9.25 -15.55 -2.35
C LYS A 322 -9.25 -15.88 -3.85
N SER A 323 -9.85 -15.02 -4.66
CA SER A 323 -9.91 -15.20 -6.12
C SER A 323 -8.51 -15.17 -6.73
N LEU A 324 -7.67 -14.22 -6.30
CA LEU A 324 -6.29 -14.08 -6.73
C LEU A 324 -5.45 -15.32 -6.39
N ILE A 325 -5.61 -15.89 -5.19
CA ILE A 325 -4.95 -17.15 -4.81
C ILE A 325 -5.37 -18.29 -5.74
N VAL A 326 -6.67 -18.42 -6.04
CA VAL A 326 -7.21 -19.46 -6.92
C VAL A 326 -6.67 -19.30 -8.35
N ASP A 327 -6.69 -18.09 -8.88
CA ASP A 327 -6.20 -17.80 -10.23
C ASP A 327 -4.70 -18.09 -10.34
N PHE A 328 -3.91 -17.65 -9.36
CA PHE A 328 -2.48 -17.92 -9.30
C PHE A 328 -2.17 -19.42 -9.22
N THR A 329 -2.87 -20.14 -8.34
CA THR A 329 -2.73 -21.61 -8.20
C THR A 329 -3.02 -22.33 -9.51
N ARG A 330 -4.07 -21.89 -10.23
CA ARG A 330 -4.45 -22.43 -11.53
C ARG A 330 -3.37 -22.18 -12.58
N ASP A 331 -2.83 -20.98 -12.65
CA ASP A 331 -1.87 -20.61 -13.69
C ASP A 331 -0.49 -21.25 -13.44
N LEU A 332 -0.03 -21.34 -12.19
CA LEU A 332 1.15 -22.14 -11.85
C LEU A 332 0.95 -23.63 -12.18
N SER A 333 -0.24 -24.18 -11.89
CA SER A 333 -0.54 -25.58 -12.21
C SER A 333 -0.53 -25.84 -13.71
N LYS A 334 -0.99 -24.89 -14.54
CA LYS A 334 -0.85 -24.96 -16.01
C LYS A 334 0.61 -24.94 -16.42
N ARG A 335 1.44 -24.06 -15.83
CA ARG A 335 2.88 -23.99 -16.11
C ARG A 335 3.59 -25.29 -15.77
N VAL A 336 3.29 -25.91 -14.63
CA VAL A 336 3.82 -27.23 -14.25
C VAL A 336 3.49 -28.28 -15.32
N LYS A 337 2.25 -28.32 -15.82
CA LYS A 337 1.85 -29.25 -16.90
C LYS A 337 2.63 -29.01 -18.20
N LEU A 338 2.83 -27.75 -18.58
CA LEU A 338 3.59 -27.38 -19.79
C LEU A 338 5.07 -27.77 -19.68
N LEU A 339 5.69 -27.56 -18.52
CA LEU A 339 7.07 -27.94 -18.28
C LEU A 339 7.26 -29.46 -18.34
N LEU A 340 6.37 -30.22 -17.71
CA LEU A 340 6.39 -31.69 -17.77
C LEU A 340 6.20 -32.22 -19.19
N ALA A 341 5.35 -31.57 -20.00
CA ALA A 341 5.17 -31.95 -21.40
C ALA A 341 6.45 -31.75 -22.24
N LYS A 342 7.24 -30.70 -21.94
CA LYS A 342 8.53 -30.46 -22.60
C LYS A 342 9.59 -31.49 -22.20
N GLU A 343 9.62 -31.91 -20.94
CA GLU A 343 10.52 -32.98 -20.48
C GLU A 343 10.24 -34.31 -21.19
N SER A 344 8.96 -34.59 -21.47
CA SER A 344 8.54 -35.80 -22.18
C SER A 344 8.65 -35.72 -23.71
N ALA A 345 9.02 -34.56 -24.27
CA ALA A 345 9.21 -34.41 -25.71
C ALA A 345 10.58 -35.01 -26.11
N PRO A 346 10.63 -35.87 -27.13
CA PRO A 346 11.82 -36.64 -27.50
C PRO A 346 12.97 -35.79 -28.07
#